data_AF-A0A9Q1GBV7-F1
#
_entry.id   AF-A0A9Q1GBV7-F1
#
_cell.length_a   1.000
_cell.length_b   1.000
_cell.length_c   1.000
_cell.angle_alpha   90.00
_cell.angle_beta   90.00
_cell.angle_gamma   90.00
#
_symmetry.space_group_name_H-M   'P 1'
#
loop_
_entity.id
_entity.type
_entity.pdbx_description
1 polymer ?
#
loop_
_entity_poly.entity_id
_entity_poly.type
_entity_poly.pdbx_seq_one_letter_code
_entity_poly.pdbx_strand_id
1 'polypeptide(L)'
;MPLDNELTAKIFGEVENAEENAFTQLAIELISAEMLIVLQRQASIQLPGGKHWEPSTPVQQMAKTVPKTNMLGECDMAVLDNLLRSKPSISSHNLETLVMWWQNKPSHYLDSLSPAERTKVLEKMAMKIQSKEAKDAALRATKIRLTQDVTKWGGAWSKEEVQSRLDEIGSGQWREALLAQIRFQKTVLNSAGERHLFQESREKRKYTVEELKRNLMSILEANFNVPQIPQPGGLAYRSREERQVVVSDC
;
A
#
# COMPACT_ATOMS: atom_id res chain seq x y z
N MET A 1 30.22 33.81 12.92
CA MET A 1 31.18 33.30 11.91
C MET A 1 30.83 34.00 10.60
N PRO A 2 31.77 34.69 9.94
CA PRO A 2 31.52 35.22 8.61
C PRO A 2 31.31 34.04 7.63
N LEU A 3 30.23 34.10 6.86
CA LEU A 3 29.85 33.11 5.84
C LEU A 3 30.65 33.35 4.54
N ASP A 4 31.96 33.50 4.64
CA ASP A 4 32.87 33.63 3.50
C ASP A 4 33.16 32.25 2.88
N ASN A 5 32.10 31.55 2.49
CA ASN A 5 32.20 30.29 1.77
C ASN A 5 31.93 30.57 0.28
N GLU A 6 32.74 30.00 -0.60
CA GLU A 6 32.56 29.99 -2.06
C GLU A 6 31.13 29.65 -2.46
N LEU A 7 30.46 28.78 -1.69
CA LEU A 7 29.05 28.44 -1.89
C LEU A 7 28.11 29.64 -1.73
N THR A 8 28.33 30.49 -0.71
CA THR A 8 27.54 31.71 -0.47
C THR A 8 27.73 32.69 -1.63
N ALA A 9 28.97 32.87 -2.09
CA ALA A 9 29.27 33.73 -3.24
C ALA A 9 28.61 33.20 -4.54
N LYS A 10 28.52 31.88 -4.72
CA LYS A 10 27.79 31.27 -5.83
C LYS A 10 26.27 31.46 -5.74
N ILE A 11 25.69 31.36 -4.54
CA ILE A 11 24.24 31.53 -4.33
C ILE A 11 23.79 32.97 -4.61
N PHE A 12 24.62 33.95 -4.27
CA PHE A 12 24.33 35.38 -4.49
C PHE A 12 25.04 35.96 -5.73
N GLY A 13 25.65 35.12 -6.56
CA GLY A 13 26.25 35.54 -7.82
C GLY A 13 25.20 35.96 -8.84
N GLU A 14 25.57 36.81 -9.80
CA GLU A 14 24.67 37.17 -10.89
C GLU A 14 24.39 35.94 -11.77
N VAL A 15 23.12 35.69 -12.06
CA VAL A 15 22.70 34.60 -12.95
C VAL A 15 22.96 35.03 -14.40
N GLU A 16 23.95 34.43 -15.04
CA GLU A 16 24.32 34.77 -16.43
C GLU A 16 23.26 34.30 -17.45
N ASN A 17 22.49 33.26 -17.12
CA ASN A 17 21.47 32.68 -18.00
C ASN A 17 20.09 33.34 -17.77
N ALA A 18 19.63 34.10 -18.78
CA ALA A 18 18.34 34.79 -18.74
C ALA A 18 17.14 33.84 -18.55
N GLU A 19 17.20 32.61 -19.10
CA GLU A 19 16.13 31.61 -18.97
C GLU A 19 16.05 31.07 -17.53
N GLU A 20 17.21 30.77 -16.93
CA GLU A 20 17.30 30.31 -15.54
C GLU A 20 16.82 31.39 -14.55
N ASN A 21 17.18 32.66 -14.81
CA ASN A 21 16.70 33.79 -14.02
C ASN A 21 15.16 33.92 -14.12
N ALA A 22 14.59 33.80 -15.33
CA ALA A 22 13.15 33.84 -15.53
C ALA A 22 12.42 32.71 -14.79
N PHE A 23 12.93 31.47 -14.85
CA PHE A 23 12.34 30.36 -14.10
C PHE A 23 12.47 30.51 -12.59
N THR A 24 13.60 31.04 -12.11
CA THR A 24 13.82 31.31 -10.69
C THR A 24 12.84 32.36 -10.18
N GLN A 25 12.62 33.44 -10.93
CA GLN A 25 11.62 34.47 -10.61
C GLN A 25 10.22 33.86 -10.53
N LEU A 26 9.81 33.09 -11.55
CA LEU A 26 8.50 32.44 -11.56
C LEU A 26 8.32 31.47 -10.39
N ALA A 27 9.36 30.70 -10.04
CA ALA A 27 9.32 29.79 -8.90
C ALA A 27 9.16 30.55 -7.58
N ILE A 28 9.90 31.65 -7.39
CA ILE A 28 9.79 32.50 -6.18
C ILE A 28 8.41 33.14 -6.10
N GLU A 29 7.87 33.66 -7.20
CA GLU A 29 6.53 34.25 -7.26
C GLU A 29 5.46 33.22 -6.87
N LEU A 30 5.54 32.01 -7.42
CA LEU A 30 4.60 30.92 -7.12
C LEU A 30 4.70 30.48 -5.64
N ILE A 31 5.92 30.25 -5.14
CA ILE A 31 6.14 29.88 -3.74
C ILE A 31 5.62 30.98 -2.80
N SER A 32 5.90 32.24 -3.12
CA SER A 32 5.47 33.38 -2.31
C SER A 32 3.94 33.53 -2.31
N ALA A 33 3.29 33.34 -3.46
CA ALA A 33 1.84 33.36 -3.58
C ALA A 33 1.19 32.26 -2.72
N GLU A 34 1.70 31.03 -2.77
CA GLU A 34 1.21 29.93 -1.94
C GLU A 34 1.44 30.18 -0.44
N MET A 35 2.61 30.72 -0.07
CA MET A 35 2.90 31.13 1.31
C MET A 35 1.90 32.17 1.82
N LEU A 36 1.53 33.16 0.98
CA LEU A 36 0.52 34.16 1.34
C LEU A 36 -0.86 33.53 1.57
N ILE A 37 -1.27 32.56 0.75
CA ILE A 37 -2.53 31.84 0.93
C ILE A 37 -2.55 31.11 2.27
N VAL A 38 -1.45 30.41 2.60
CA VAL A 38 -1.31 29.71 3.90
C VAL A 38 -1.37 30.70 5.06
N LEU A 39 -0.63 31.80 4.97
CA LEU A 39 -0.61 32.84 6.00
C LEU A 39 -1.99 33.49 6.17
N GLN A 40 -2.70 33.80 5.09
CA GLN A 40 -4.04 34.36 5.14
C GLN A 40 -5.02 33.39 5.83
N ARG A 41 -4.96 32.09 5.48
CA ARG A 41 -5.77 31.05 6.14
C ARG A 41 -5.44 30.95 7.62
N GLN A 42 -4.16 30.87 7.98
CA GLN A 42 -3.74 30.79 9.38
C GLN A 42 -4.15 32.05 10.16
N ALA A 43 -3.93 33.24 9.60
CA ALA A 43 -4.30 34.51 10.20
C ALA A 43 -5.81 34.58 10.46
N SER A 44 -6.65 34.23 9.48
CA SER A 44 -8.11 34.25 9.64
C SER A 44 -8.61 33.31 10.75
N ILE A 45 -7.86 32.25 11.05
CA ILE A 45 -8.22 31.25 12.06
C ILE A 45 -7.65 31.62 13.44
N GLN A 46 -6.45 32.21 13.49
CA GLN A 46 -5.66 32.37 14.71
C GLN A 46 -5.66 33.79 15.26
N LEU A 47 -6.00 34.82 14.49
CA LEU A 47 -6.07 36.23 14.96
C LEU A 47 -7.44 36.56 15.61
N PRO A 48 -7.58 37.69 16.32
CA PRO A 48 -8.83 38.09 16.98
C PRO A 48 -10.07 37.92 16.10
N GLY A 49 -11.09 37.23 16.62
CA GLY A 49 -12.31 36.88 15.89
C GLY A 49 -12.21 35.55 15.11
N GLY A 50 -11.02 34.97 14.99
CA GLY A 50 -10.79 33.65 14.40
C GLY A 50 -11.19 32.51 15.33
N LYS A 51 -11.49 31.36 14.73
CA LYS A 51 -11.99 30.14 15.43
C LYS A 51 -11.07 29.66 16.56
N HIS A 52 -9.76 29.91 16.47
CA HIS A 52 -8.77 29.41 17.41
C HIS A 52 -8.03 30.52 18.18
N TRP A 53 -8.47 31.78 18.09
CA TRP A 53 -7.91 32.89 18.85
C TRP A 53 -8.09 32.72 20.37
N GLU A 54 -9.31 32.38 20.80
CA GLU A 54 -9.65 32.16 22.21
C GLU A 54 -10.17 30.72 22.39
N PRO A 55 -9.25 29.72 22.45
CA PRO A 55 -9.65 28.34 22.62
C PRO A 55 -10.33 28.13 23.97
N SER A 56 -11.35 27.28 24.00
CA SER A 56 -12.05 26.92 25.25
C SER A 56 -11.13 26.22 26.24
N THR A 57 -11.47 26.26 27.54
CA THR A 57 -10.68 25.62 28.61
C THR A 57 -10.35 24.15 28.35
N PRO A 58 -11.27 23.31 27.82
CA PRO A 58 -10.94 21.92 27.45
C PRO A 58 -9.86 21.83 26.37
N VAL A 59 -9.92 22.70 25.34
CA VAL A 59 -8.93 22.72 24.25
C VAL A 59 -7.57 23.16 24.78
N GLN A 60 -7.53 24.13 25.69
CA GLN A 60 -6.29 24.55 26.34
C GLN A 60 -5.68 23.42 27.18
N GLN A 61 -6.50 22.64 27.90
CA GLN A 61 -6.03 21.48 28.66
C GLN A 61 -5.50 20.37 27.75
N MET A 62 -6.17 20.09 26.63
CA MET A 62 -5.68 19.15 25.61
C MET A 62 -4.36 19.62 25.00
N ALA A 63 -4.23 20.91 24.65
CA ALA A 63 -3.02 21.46 24.06
C ALA A 63 -1.79 21.33 24.97
N LYS A 64 -1.97 21.34 26.31
CA LYS A 64 -0.86 21.10 27.27
C LYS A 64 -0.25 19.70 27.16
N THR A 65 -1.00 18.72 26.65
CA THR A 65 -0.52 17.34 26.47
C THR A 65 0.24 17.15 25.15
N VAL A 66 0.07 18.08 24.20
CA VAL A 66 0.76 18.03 22.90
C VAL A 66 2.19 18.55 23.07
N PRO A 67 3.20 17.88 22.49
CA PRO A 67 4.57 18.40 22.48
C PRO A 67 4.62 19.81 21.89
N LYS A 68 5.33 20.73 22.56
CA LYS A 68 5.44 22.14 22.14
C LYS A 68 6.20 22.33 20.82
N THR A 69 6.99 21.33 20.42
CA THR A 69 7.79 21.38 19.21
C THR A 69 7.41 20.21 18.31
N ASN A 70 7.24 20.47 17.01
CA ASN A 70 7.00 19.44 16.01
C ASN A 70 8.31 18.71 15.60
N MET A 71 9.22 18.55 16.56
CA MET A 71 10.54 17.93 16.35
C MET A 71 10.41 16.50 15.84
N LEU A 72 9.35 15.78 16.26
CA LEU A 72 9.14 14.40 15.83
C LEU A 72 8.90 14.29 14.33
N GLY A 73 7.97 15.10 13.78
CA GLY A 73 7.69 15.07 12.35
C GLY A 73 8.89 15.49 11.49
N GLU A 74 9.65 16.49 11.94
CA GLU A 74 10.89 16.92 11.27
C GLU A 74 11.96 15.82 11.30
N CYS A 75 12.16 15.18 12.46
CA CYS A 75 13.10 14.06 12.59
C CYS A 75 12.69 12.88 11.69
N ASP A 76 11.39 12.55 11.63
CA ASP A 76 10.88 11.46 10.80
C ASP A 76 11.14 11.73 9.30
N MET A 77 10.88 12.97 8.86
CA MET A 77 11.15 13.37 7.48
C MET A 77 12.64 13.34 7.16
N ALA A 78 13.50 13.77 8.09
CA ALA A 78 14.95 13.69 7.92
C ALA A 78 15.44 12.22 7.83
N VAL A 79 14.89 11.32 8.66
CA VAL A 79 15.20 9.88 8.58
C VAL A 79 14.69 9.30 7.27
N LEU A 80 13.48 9.66 6.85
CA LEU A 80 12.87 9.20 5.59
C LEU A 80 13.69 9.65 4.38
N ASP A 81 14.07 10.92 4.30
CA ASP A 81 14.90 11.48 3.22
C ASP A 81 16.25 10.76 3.14
N ASN A 82 16.91 10.56 4.30
CA ASN A 82 18.16 9.81 4.36
C ASN A 82 18.00 8.35 3.89
N LEU A 83 16.92 7.67 4.27
CA LEU A 83 16.64 6.29 3.84
C LEU A 83 16.36 6.21 2.35
N LEU A 84 15.60 7.15 1.79
CA LEU A 84 15.29 7.23 0.35
C LEU A 84 16.57 7.46 -0.47
N ARG A 85 17.45 8.36 -0.04
CA ARG A 85 18.75 8.59 -0.70
C ARG A 85 19.66 7.37 -0.63
N SER A 86 19.70 6.71 0.53
CA SER A 86 20.58 5.56 0.74
C SER A 86 20.07 4.28 0.05
N LYS A 87 18.74 4.15 -0.13
CA LYS A 87 18.08 2.96 -0.66
C LYS A 87 16.90 3.36 -1.56
N PRO A 88 17.15 3.89 -2.77
CA PRO A 88 16.09 4.42 -3.63
C PRO A 88 15.05 3.39 -4.08
N SER A 89 15.42 2.10 -4.08
CA SER A 89 14.52 0.99 -4.46
C SER A 89 13.74 0.37 -3.29
N ILE A 90 13.80 0.96 -2.10
CA ILE A 90 13.06 0.45 -0.94
C ILE A 90 11.55 0.69 -1.12
N SER A 91 10.73 -0.30 -0.75
CA SER A 91 9.28 -0.14 -0.76
C SER A 91 8.80 0.79 0.37
N SER A 92 7.69 1.49 0.16
CA SER A 92 7.05 2.32 1.18
C SER A 92 6.77 1.57 2.48
N HIS A 93 6.27 0.34 2.38
CA HIS A 93 6.00 -0.52 3.54
C HIS A 93 7.27 -0.79 4.38
N ASN A 94 8.41 -1.02 3.73
CA ASN A 94 9.67 -1.25 4.42
C ASN A 94 10.20 0.05 5.04
N LEU A 95 10.02 1.20 4.40
CA LEU A 95 10.34 2.51 4.98
C LEU A 95 9.55 2.77 6.25
N GLU A 96 8.22 2.62 6.20
CA GLU A 96 7.34 2.79 7.35
C GLU A 96 7.78 1.88 8.50
N THR A 97 8.09 0.61 8.21
CA THR A 97 8.57 -0.35 9.21
C THR A 97 9.88 0.10 9.86
N LEU A 98 10.83 0.63 9.08
CA LEU A 98 12.11 1.13 9.60
C LEU A 98 11.95 2.39 10.44
N VAL A 99 11.11 3.34 9.99
CA VAL A 99 10.81 4.56 10.75
C VAL A 99 10.12 4.19 12.07
N MET A 100 9.10 3.33 12.03
CA MET A 100 8.45 2.83 13.25
C MET A 100 9.41 2.10 14.18
N TRP A 101 10.32 1.28 13.64
CA TRP A 101 11.32 0.59 14.44
C TRP A 101 12.26 1.60 15.12
N TRP A 102 12.71 2.61 14.39
CA TRP A 102 13.57 3.66 14.93
C TRP A 102 12.86 4.47 16.04
N GLN A 103 11.63 4.90 15.80
CA GLN A 103 10.85 5.69 16.75
C GLN A 103 10.50 4.93 18.04
N ASN A 104 10.05 3.68 17.89
CA ASN A 104 9.60 2.88 19.03
C ASN A 104 10.75 2.36 19.90
N LYS A 105 12.01 2.51 19.44
CA LYS A 105 13.23 2.07 20.13
C LYS A 105 13.07 0.69 20.79
N PRO A 106 12.64 -0.34 20.04
CA PRO A 106 12.37 -1.66 20.61
C PRO A 106 13.63 -2.29 21.21
N SER A 107 14.82 -1.92 20.76
CA SER A 107 16.08 -2.29 21.41
C SER A 107 16.16 -1.79 22.84
N HIS A 108 15.90 -0.49 23.07
CA HIS A 108 15.89 0.09 24.41
C HIS A 108 14.82 -0.56 25.29
N TYR A 109 13.63 -0.83 24.74
CA TYR A 109 12.62 -1.59 25.47
C TYR A 109 13.14 -2.97 25.88
N LEU A 110 13.72 -3.73 24.96
CA LEU A 110 14.27 -5.06 25.25
C LEU A 110 15.44 -5.03 26.25
N ASP A 111 16.25 -3.99 26.22
CA ASP A 111 17.38 -3.80 27.14
C ASP A 111 16.93 -3.35 28.53
N SER A 112 15.74 -2.71 28.63
CA SER A 112 15.14 -2.33 29.91
C SER A 112 14.46 -3.48 30.66
N LEU A 113 14.21 -4.62 29.99
CA LEU A 113 13.57 -5.79 30.58
C LEU A 113 14.58 -6.65 31.37
N SER A 114 14.08 -7.36 32.38
CA SER A 114 14.88 -8.38 33.05
C SER A 114 15.24 -9.52 32.07
N PRO A 115 16.33 -10.27 32.31
CA PRO A 115 16.74 -11.37 31.42
C PRO A 115 15.64 -12.43 31.21
N ALA A 116 14.84 -12.71 32.24
CA ALA A 116 13.73 -13.66 32.17
C ALA A 116 12.58 -13.15 31.27
N GLU A 117 12.22 -11.87 31.42
CA GLU A 117 11.16 -11.25 30.60
C GLU A 117 11.59 -11.08 29.14
N ARG A 118 12.85 -10.67 28.91
CA ARG A 118 13.43 -10.58 27.58
C ARG A 118 13.36 -11.92 26.84
N THR A 119 13.76 -13.01 27.51
CA THR A 119 13.67 -14.37 26.95
C THR A 119 12.24 -14.73 26.58
N LYS A 120 11.28 -14.48 27.48
CA LYS A 120 9.85 -14.75 27.23
C LYS A 120 9.29 -13.97 26.04
N VAL A 121 9.69 -12.70 25.88
CA VAL A 121 9.30 -11.87 24.73
C VAL A 121 9.87 -12.43 23.43
N LEU A 122 11.15 -12.79 23.41
CA LEU A 122 11.82 -13.35 22.23
C LEU A 122 11.23 -14.71 21.83
N GLU A 123 10.94 -15.59 22.79
CA GLU A 123 10.27 -16.86 22.53
C GLU A 123 8.89 -16.65 21.89
N LYS A 124 8.09 -15.71 22.42
CA LYS A 124 6.79 -15.38 21.84
C LYS A 124 6.90 -14.83 20.42
N MET A 125 7.93 -14.04 20.12
CA MET A 125 8.20 -13.57 18.76
C MET A 125 8.59 -14.74 17.84
N ALA A 126 9.48 -15.62 18.29
CA ALA A 126 9.89 -16.80 17.54
C ALA A 126 8.71 -17.73 17.23
N MET A 127 7.83 -17.99 18.21
CA MET A 127 6.61 -18.77 18.01
C MET A 127 5.67 -18.15 16.99
N LYS A 128 5.53 -16.81 16.99
CA LYS A 128 4.71 -16.11 15.98
C LYS A 128 5.30 -16.25 14.57
N ILE A 129 6.62 -16.14 14.44
CA ILE A 129 7.32 -16.32 13.16
C ILE A 129 7.08 -17.75 12.66
N GLN A 130 7.35 -18.76 13.48
CA GLN A 130 7.12 -20.16 13.13
C GLN A 130 5.67 -20.45 12.77
N SER A 131 4.70 -19.89 13.51
CA SER A 131 3.28 -20.04 13.19
C SER A 131 2.92 -19.42 11.83
N LYS A 132 3.50 -18.26 11.50
CA LYS A 132 3.31 -17.63 10.18
C LYS A 132 3.93 -18.47 9.07
N GLU A 133 5.17 -18.92 9.24
CA GLU A 133 5.87 -19.76 8.27
C GLU A 133 5.14 -21.09 8.03
N ALA A 134 4.63 -21.71 9.09
CA ALA A 134 3.83 -22.93 8.98
C ALA A 134 2.52 -22.70 8.20
N LYS A 135 1.84 -21.57 8.44
CA LYS A 135 0.64 -21.20 7.67
C LYS A 135 0.97 -20.95 6.20
N ASP A 136 2.07 -20.24 5.92
CA ASP A 136 2.50 -19.95 4.56
C ASP A 136 2.95 -21.22 3.82
N ALA A 137 3.62 -22.14 4.51
CA ALA A 137 3.97 -23.47 4.00
C ALA A 137 2.70 -24.31 3.69
N ALA A 138 1.73 -24.33 4.60
CA ALA A 138 0.47 -25.03 4.40
C ALA A 138 -0.35 -24.46 3.24
N LEU A 139 -0.37 -23.13 3.09
CA LEU A 139 -1.01 -22.47 1.96
C LEU A 139 -0.31 -22.81 0.64
N ARG A 140 1.03 -22.78 0.60
CA ARG A 140 1.82 -23.19 -0.58
C ARG A 140 1.53 -24.64 -0.97
N ALA A 141 1.55 -25.56 -0.01
CA ALA A 141 1.21 -26.97 -0.26
C ALA A 141 -0.21 -27.13 -0.81
N THR A 142 -1.17 -26.38 -0.26
CA THR A 142 -2.56 -26.37 -0.75
C THR A 142 -2.64 -25.87 -2.19
N LYS A 143 -1.93 -24.77 -2.53
CA LYS A 143 -1.89 -24.26 -3.91
C LYS A 143 -1.31 -25.28 -4.88
N ILE A 144 -0.19 -25.93 -4.53
CA ILE A 144 0.43 -26.98 -5.36
C ILE A 144 -0.56 -28.12 -5.61
N ARG A 145 -1.23 -28.62 -4.57
CA ARG A 145 -2.23 -29.69 -4.71
C ARG A 145 -3.38 -29.28 -5.64
N LEU A 146 -3.93 -28.08 -5.46
CA LEU A 146 -5.02 -27.59 -6.30
C LEU A 146 -4.59 -27.39 -7.76
N THR A 147 -3.36 -26.94 -8.00
CA THR A 147 -2.80 -26.86 -9.35
C THR A 147 -2.71 -28.26 -9.96
N GLN A 148 -2.17 -29.24 -9.24
CA GLN A 148 -2.10 -30.64 -9.70
C GLN A 148 -3.49 -31.23 -9.98
N ASP A 149 -4.48 -30.94 -9.14
CA ASP A 149 -5.85 -31.41 -9.32
C ASP A 149 -6.49 -30.81 -10.58
N VAL A 150 -6.24 -29.54 -10.88
CA VAL A 150 -6.72 -28.92 -12.13
C VAL A 150 -5.98 -29.43 -13.37
N THR A 151 -4.69 -29.73 -13.26
CA THR A 151 -3.92 -30.34 -14.36
C THR A 151 -4.50 -31.69 -14.80
N LYS A 152 -5.08 -32.49 -13.88
CA LYS A 152 -5.76 -33.75 -14.23
C LYS A 152 -6.91 -33.55 -15.21
N TRP A 153 -7.51 -32.35 -15.23
CA TRP A 153 -8.64 -31.98 -16.09
C TRP A 153 -8.23 -31.09 -17.27
N GLY A 154 -6.96 -31.14 -17.67
CA GLY A 154 -6.45 -30.37 -18.81
C GLY A 154 -6.03 -28.93 -18.48
N GLY A 155 -5.88 -28.58 -17.20
CA GLY A 155 -5.46 -27.24 -16.78
C GLY A 155 -6.62 -26.28 -16.50
N ALA A 156 -6.31 -25.00 -16.31
CA ALA A 156 -7.31 -23.98 -16.01
C ALA A 156 -8.14 -23.64 -17.26
N TRP A 157 -9.46 -23.64 -17.13
CA TRP A 157 -10.36 -23.43 -18.28
C TRP A 157 -10.70 -21.95 -18.48
N SER A 158 -10.84 -21.54 -19.75
CA SER A 158 -11.48 -20.28 -20.13
C SER A 158 -13.01 -20.41 -20.11
N LYS A 159 -13.72 -19.27 -20.19
CA LYS A 159 -15.19 -19.22 -20.21
C LYS A 159 -15.76 -19.99 -21.42
N GLU A 160 -15.08 -19.89 -22.55
CA GLU A 160 -15.48 -20.51 -23.83
C GLU A 160 -15.24 -22.03 -23.81
N GLU A 161 -14.22 -22.48 -23.07
CA GLU A 161 -13.81 -23.89 -23.02
C GLU A 161 -14.67 -24.75 -22.07
N VAL A 162 -15.36 -24.15 -21.09
CA VAL A 162 -16.05 -24.89 -20.02
C VAL A 162 -16.98 -25.98 -20.58
N GLN A 163 -17.78 -25.66 -21.60
CA GLN A 163 -18.71 -26.65 -22.17
C GLN A 163 -17.97 -27.75 -22.92
N SER A 164 -17.03 -27.41 -23.80
CA SER A 164 -16.25 -28.37 -24.58
C SER A 164 -15.50 -29.35 -23.67
N ARG A 165 -14.88 -28.85 -22.59
CA ARG A 165 -14.14 -29.67 -21.64
C ARG A 165 -15.04 -30.62 -20.84
N LEU A 166 -16.25 -30.18 -20.49
CA LEU A 166 -17.22 -31.06 -19.85
C LEU A 166 -17.67 -32.18 -20.78
N ASP A 167 -17.94 -31.85 -22.04
CA ASP A 167 -18.36 -32.85 -23.03
C ASP A 167 -17.27 -33.91 -23.29
N GLU A 168 -15.98 -33.53 -23.20
CA GLU A 168 -14.83 -34.45 -23.30
C GLU A 168 -14.71 -35.43 -22.10
N ILE A 169 -15.00 -34.97 -20.88
CA ILE A 169 -14.75 -35.71 -19.62
C ILE A 169 -15.88 -36.73 -19.31
N GLY A 170 -17.09 -36.49 -19.82
CA GLY A 170 -18.27 -37.31 -19.56
C GLY A 170 -18.98 -37.00 -18.24
N SER A 171 -20.31 -37.19 -18.23
CA SER A 171 -21.22 -36.66 -17.20
C SER A 171 -20.97 -37.14 -15.76
N GLY A 172 -20.32 -38.29 -15.57
CA GLY A 172 -20.01 -38.85 -14.26
C GLY A 172 -18.98 -38.04 -13.46
N GLN A 173 -18.12 -37.27 -14.13
CA GLN A 173 -16.98 -36.57 -13.51
C GLN A 173 -17.12 -35.04 -13.51
N TRP A 174 -18.18 -34.50 -14.12
CA TRP A 174 -18.41 -33.05 -14.25
C TRP A 174 -18.33 -32.30 -12.92
N ARG A 175 -18.94 -32.88 -11.88
CA ARG A 175 -18.97 -32.25 -10.55
C ARG A 175 -17.56 -32.06 -9.99
N GLU A 176 -16.72 -33.08 -10.08
CA GLU A 176 -15.37 -33.06 -9.53
C GLU A 176 -14.48 -32.09 -10.29
N ALA A 177 -14.55 -32.11 -11.63
CA ALA A 177 -13.83 -31.18 -12.49
C ALA A 177 -14.23 -29.72 -12.20
N LEU A 178 -15.52 -29.40 -12.12
CA LEU A 178 -16.00 -28.05 -11.81
C LEU A 178 -15.55 -27.57 -10.42
N LEU A 179 -15.61 -28.44 -9.41
CA LEU A 179 -15.14 -28.09 -8.06
C LEU A 179 -13.62 -27.87 -8.02
N ALA A 180 -12.84 -28.65 -8.78
CA ALA A 180 -11.40 -28.44 -8.91
C ALA A 180 -11.11 -27.05 -9.50
N GLN A 181 -11.78 -26.69 -10.61
CA GLN A 181 -11.66 -25.38 -11.25
C GLN A 181 -12.05 -24.23 -10.29
N ILE A 182 -13.20 -24.33 -9.62
CA ILE A 182 -13.66 -23.29 -8.68
C ILE A 182 -12.68 -23.10 -7.51
N ARG A 183 -12.17 -24.21 -6.93
CA ARG A 183 -11.20 -24.15 -5.81
C ARG A 183 -9.87 -23.55 -6.25
N PHE A 184 -9.44 -23.86 -7.47
CA PHE A 184 -8.23 -23.30 -8.07
C PHE A 184 -8.35 -21.79 -8.31
N GLN A 185 -9.45 -21.34 -8.94
CA GLN A 185 -9.76 -19.92 -9.13
C GLN A 185 -9.75 -19.16 -7.79
N LYS A 186 -10.40 -19.72 -6.77
CA LYS A 186 -10.44 -19.11 -5.42
C LYS A 186 -9.07 -19.00 -4.76
N THR A 187 -8.31 -20.08 -4.75
CA THR A 187 -7.16 -20.23 -3.81
C THR A 187 -5.83 -19.93 -4.49
N VAL A 188 -5.69 -20.30 -5.77
CA VAL A 188 -4.45 -20.14 -6.53
C VAL A 188 -4.45 -18.79 -7.23
N LEU A 189 -5.49 -18.50 -8.01
CA LEU A 189 -5.60 -17.27 -8.80
C LEU A 189 -6.16 -16.08 -8.02
N ASN A 190 -6.78 -16.32 -6.86
CA ASN A 190 -7.40 -15.29 -6.03
C ASN A 190 -8.40 -14.43 -6.82
N SER A 191 -9.20 -15.09 -7.67
CA SER A 191 -10.15 -14.46 -8.57
C SER A 191 -11.22 -13.68 -7.79
N ALA A 192 -11.61 -12.52 -8.29
CA ALA A 192 -12.66 -11.68 -7.71
C ALA A 192 -14.03 -12.33 -7.89
N GLY A 193 -14.94 -12.15 -6.93
CA GLY A 193 -16.32 -12.62 -7.02
C GLY A 193 -17.00 -12.78 -5.67
N GLU A 194 -18.31 -13.01 -5.69
CA GLU A 194 -19.06 -13.22 -4.45
C GLU A 194 -18.70 -14.53 -3.77
N ARG A 195 -18.65 -14.52 -2.43
CA ARG A 195 -18.23 -15.67 -1.62
C ARG A 195 -19.07 -16.94 -1.87
N HIS A 196 -20.32 -16.79 -2.27
CA HIS A 196 -21.23 -17.92 -2.48
C HIS A 196 -20.93 -18.70 -3.79
N LEU A 197 -20.28 -18.06 -4.77
CA LEU A 197 -19.86 -18.68 -6.04
C LEU A 197 -18.74 -19.70 -5.83
N PHE A 198 -17.89 -19.47 -4.83
CA PHE A 198 -16.75 -20.32 -4.49
C PHE A 198 -17.06 -21.42 -3.46
N GLN A 199 -18.33 -21.74 -3.26
CA GLN A 199 -18.79 -22.76 -2.29
C GLN A 199 -19.34 -23.98 -3.01
N GLU A 200 -19.26 -25.13 -2.34
CA GLU A 200 -19.84 -26.39 -2.84
C GLU A 200 -21.33 -26.55 -2.45
N SER A 201 -21.78 -25.80 -1.44
CA SER A 201 -23.12 -25.90 -0.88
C SER A 201 -23.56 -24.58 -0.27
N ARG A 202 -24.87 -24.33 -0.24
CA ARG A 202 -25.51 -23.22 0.47
C ARG A 202 -26.68 -23.75 1.30
N GLU A 203 -26.81 -23.28 2.53
CA GLU A 203 -27.94 -23.61 3.42
C GLU A 203 -28.18 -25.14 3.53
N LYS A 204 -27.09 -25.90 3.70
CA LYS A 204 -27.05 -27.39 3.77
C LYS A 204 -27.40 -28.13 2.47
N ARG A 205 -27.76 -27.43 1.38
CA ARG A 205 -27.96 -28.03 0.05
C ARG A 205 -26.68 -27.95 -0.77
N LYS A 206 -26.23 -29.08 -1.31
CA LYS A 206 -25.13 -29.12 -2.28
C LYS A 206 -25.60 -28.53 -3.61
N TYR A 207 -24.76 -27.71 -4.25
CA TYR A 207 -25.07 -27.21 -5.58
C TYR A 207 -25.13 -28.34 -6.60
N THR A 208 -26.07 -28.25 -7.51
CA THR A 208 -26.19 -29.10 -8.70
C THR A 208 -25.06 -28.81 -9.68
N VAL A 209 -24.85 -29.69 -10.65
CA VAL A 209 -23.79 -29.52 -11.66
C VAL A 209 -24.00 -28.25 -12.48
N GLU A 210 -25.25 -27.95 -12.84
CA GLU A 210 -25.59 -26.71 -13.58
C GLU A 210 -25.37 -25.44 -12.75
N GLU A 211 -25.63 -25.49 -11.45
CA GLU A 211 -25.32 -24.38 -10.53
C GLU A 211 -23.81 -24.17 -10.41
N LEU A 212 -23.03 -25.24 -10.26
CA LEU A 212 -21.56 -25.15 -10.23
C LEU A 212 -20.99 -24.61 -11.53
N LYS A 213 -21.53 -25.05 -12.68
CA LYS A 213 -21.16 -24.53 -14.00
C LYS A 213 -21.46 -23.05 -14.11
N ARG A 214 -22.67 -22.61 -13.72
CA ARG A 214 -23.05 -21.19 -13.71
C ARG A 214 -22.14 -20.36 -12.80
N ASN A 215 -21.81 -20.89 -11.62
CA ASN A 215 -20.90 -20.23 -10.68
C ASN A 215 -19.51 -20.06 -11.28
N LEU A 216 -18.95 -21.10 -11.90
CA LEU A 216 -17.65 -21.03 -12.57
C LEU A 216 -17.65 -20.01 -13.71
N MET A 217 -18.68 -20.02 -14.56
CA MET A 217 -18.82 -19.06 -15.66
C MET A 217 -18.89 -17.61 -15.16
N SER A 218 -19.63 -17.36 -14.07
CA SER A 218 -19.73 -16.03 -13.45
C SER A 218 -18.39 -15.58 -12.87
N ILE A 219 -17.64 -16.48 -12.23
CA ILE A 219 -16.28 -16.19 -11.74
C ILE A 219 -15.36 -15.83 -12.92
N LEU A 220 -15.36 -16.62 -14.00
CA LEU A 220 -14.50 -16.37 -15.16
C LEU A 220 -14.85 -15.05 -15.86
N GLU A 221 -16.14 -14.75 -16.02
CA GLU A 221 -16.61 -13.50 -16.62
C GLU A 221 -16.20 -12.26 -15.82
N ALA A 222 -16.32 -12.31 -14.49
CA ALA A 222 -15.90 -11.21 -13.61
C ALA A 222 -14.38 -10.95 -13.67
N ASN A 223 -13.59 -11.96 -14.07
CA ASN A 223 -12.12 -11.87 -14.10
C ASN A 223 -11.54 -11.76 -15.52
N PHE A 224 -12.36 -11.85 -16.57
CA PHE A 224 -11.91 -11.79 -17.97
C PHE A 224 -11.33 -10.42 -18.35
N ASN A 225 -11.86 -9.36 -17.74
CA ASN A 225 -11.49 -7.97 -18.00
C ASN A 225 -10.67 -7.33 -16.88
N VAL A 226 -10.04 -8.11 -15.98
CA VAL A 226 -9.13 -7.50 -15.01
C VAL A 226 -7.99 -6.89 -15.83
N PRO A 227 -7.85 -5.54 -15.88
CA PRO A 227 -6.73 -4.94 -16.57
C PRO A 227 -5.48 -5.61 -16.02
N GLN A 228 -4.62 -6.13 -16.90
CA GLN A 228 -3.34 -6.70 -16.48
C GLN A 228 -2.78 -5.77 -15.42
N ILE A 229 -2.55 -6.29 -14.20
CA ILE A 229 -1.87 -5.53 -13.16
C ILE A 229 -0.69 -4.90 -13.89
N PRO A 230 -0.63 -3.56 -14.00
CA PRO A 230 0.45 -2.93 -14.73
C PRO A 230 1.71 -3.59 -14.20
N GLN A 231 2.47 -4.25 -15.09
CA GLN A 231 3.78 -4.77 -14.68
C GLN A 231 4.40 -3.64 -13.89
N PRO A 232 4.88 -3.88 -12.65
CA PRO A 232 5.32 -2.81 -11.78
C PRO A 232 6.27 -1.95 -12.59
N GLY A 233 5.73 -0.83 -13.08
CA GLY A 233 6.45 0.00 -14.01
C GLY A 233 7.61 0.48 -13.19
N GLY A 234 8.84 0.17 -13.61
CA GLY A 234 10.01 0.77 -12.97
C GLY A 234 9.70 2.25 -12.81
N LEU A 235 9.75 2.76 -11.57
CA LEU A 235 9.38 4.12 -11.14
C LEU A 235 9.11 5.07 -12.31
N ALA A 236 7.89 5.04 -12.84
CA ALA A 236 7.50 5.93 -13.93
C ALA A 236 7.14 7.27 -13.29
N TYR A 237 8.09 8.20 -13.30
CA TYR A 237 7.83 9.58 -12.94
C TYR A 237 6.77 10.14 -13.91
N ARG A 238 5.69 10.73 -13.38
CA ARG A 238 4.72 11.48 -14.20
C ARG A 238 5.46 12.48 -15.07
N SER A 239 5.14 12.50 -16.36
CA SER A 239 5.71 13.46 -17.30
C SER A 239 5.32 14.88 -16.89
N ARG A 240 6.06 15.88 -17.39
CA ARG A 240 5.80 17.29 -17.05
C ARG A 240 4.41 17.71 -17.50
N GLU A 241 3.92 17.17 -18.62
CA GLU A 241 2.59 17.46 -19.18
C GLU A 241 1.46 16.88 -18.32
N GLU A 242 1.60 15.67 -17.78
CA GLU A 242 0.59 15.02 -16.93
C GLU A 242 0.35 15.76 -15.61
N ARG A 243 1.31 16.57 -15.15
CA ARG A 243 1.18 17.39 -13.94
C ARG A 243 0.39 18.68 -14.20
N GLN A 244 0.31 19.15 -15.43
CA GLN A 244 -0.35 20.42 -15.78
C GLN A 244 -1.88 20.28 -15.92
N VAL A 245 -2.38 19.09 -16.22
CA VAL A 245 -3.82 18.88 -16.50
C VAL A 245 -4.70 18.94 -15.24
N VAL A 246 -4.15 18.65 -14.05
CA VAL A 246 -4.94 18.60 -12.81
C VAL A 246 -5.27 20.00 -12.25
N VAL A 247 -4.61 21.05 -12.75
CA VAL A 247 -4.79 22.42 -12.23
C VAL A 247 -5.95 23.17 -12.90
N SER A 248 -6.51 22.63 -13.98
CA SER A 248 -7.50 23.35 -14.79
C SER A 248 -8.97 23.14 -14.39
N ASP A 249 -9.27 22.19 -13.49
CA ASP A 249 -10.64 21.82 -13.10
C ASP A 249 -10.92 21.99 -11.58
N CYS A 250 -10.24 22.91 -10.90
CA CYS A 250 -10.57 23.32 -9.51
C CYS A 250 -10.67 24.84 -9.37
#